data_AF-A0A3M1FCX9-F1
#
_entry.id   AF-A0A3M1FCX9-F1
#
_cell.length_a   1.000
_cell.length_b   1.000
_cell.length_c   1.000
_cell.angle_alpha   90.00
_cell.angle_beta   90.00
_cell.angle_gamma   90.00
#
_symmetry.space_group_name_H-M   'P 1'
#
loop_
_entity.id
_entity.type
_entity.pdbx_description
1 polymer ?
#
loop_
_entity_poly.entity_id
_entity_poly.type
_entity_poly.pdbx_seq_one_letter_code
_entity_poly.pdbx_strand_id
1 'polypeptide(L)'
;MYADLVLYNGDFHTMDSRRPKAAAVAIRDGRFVAVADQGEDLRDLLAPHGQAVDLQGRTVTPGFVDAHIHFLSYGLSLQEIDLAAVPTL
;
A
#
# COMPACT_ATOMS: atom_id res chain seq x y z
N MET A 1 4.39 7.47 -21.57
CA MET A 1 4.87 6.44 -20.64
C MET A 1 3.63 5.73 -20.13
N TYR A 2 3.53 4.40 -20.27
CA TYR A 2 2.33 3.64 -19.86
C TYR A 2 2.50 3.06 -18.45
N ALA A 3 1.39 2.93 -17.73
CA ALA A 3 1.29 2.34 -16.39
C ALA A 3 0.44 1.05 -16.41
N ASP A 4 0.81 0.09 -15.58
CA ASP A 4 0.12 -1.20 -15.47
C ASP A 4 -1.01 -1.14 -14.44
N LEU A 5 -0.93 -0.17 -13.51
CA LEU A 5 -1.92 0.07 -12.46
C LEU A 5 -2.11 1.56 -12.23
N VAL A 6 -3.36 2.02 -12.18
CA VAL A 6 -3.74 3.35 -11.71
C VAL A 6 -4.71 3.19 -10.54
N LEU A 7 -4.34 3.74 -9.39
CA LEU A 7 -5.23 3.84 -8.23
C LEU A 7 -5.72 5.28 -8.14
N TYR A 8 -7.04 5.50 -8.09
CA TYR A 8 -7.61 6.84 -8.12
C TYR A 8 -8.73 7.01 -7.09
N ASN A 9 -9.13 8.26 -6.85
CA ASN A 9 -10.17 8.60 -5.86
C ASN A 9 -9.80 8.08 -4.45
N GLY A 10 -8.55 8.26 -4.04
CA GLY A 10 -8.05 7.83 -2.72
C GLY A 10 -7.57 9.00 -1.86
N ASP A 11 -7.37 8.73 -0.58
CA ASP A 11 -6.68 9.62 0.36
C ASP A 11 -5.27 9.07 0.65
N PHE A 12 -4.29 9.46 -0.18
CA PHE A 12 -2.93 8.93 -0.06
C PHE A 12 -2.12 9.76 0.94
N HIS A 13 -1.43 9.08 1.86
CA HIS A 13 -0.37 9.66 2.68
C HIS A 13 0.99 9.27 2.10
N THR A 14 1.78 10.23 1.66
CA THR A 14 3.07 9.96 0.98
C THR A 14 4.26 9.92 1.93
N MET A 15 4.13 10.53 3.11
CA MET A 15 5.20 10.82 4.06
C MET A 15 6.30 11.77 3.52
N ASP A 16 6.13 12.39 2.35
CA ASP A 16 6.97 13.52 1.88
C ASP A 16 6.39 14.83 2.45
N SER A 17 7.18 15.56 3.23
CA SER A 17 6.74 16.83 3.84
C SER A 17 6.37 17.91 2.83
N ARG A 18 6.88 17.83 1.58
CA ARG A 18 6.56 18.78 0.50
C ARG A 18 5.29 18.42 -0.25
N ARG A 19 4.90 17.15 -0.22
CA ARG A 19 3.69 16.65 -0.88
C ARG A 19 3.03 15.57 -0.02
N PRO A 20 2.50 15.92 1.17
CA PRO A 20 2.09 14.94 2.17
C PRO A 20 0.86 14.12 1.78
N LYS A 21 0.08 14.63 0.83
CA LYS A 21 -1.17 14.03 0.33
C LYS A 21 -1.16 13.87 -1.18
N ALA A 22 -1.92 12.90 -1.68
CA ALA A 22 -2.23 12.73 -3.09
C ALA A 22 -3.64 12.12 -3.26
N ALA A 23 -4.18 12.16 -4.48
CA ALA A 23 -5.52 11.67 -4.81
C ALA A 23 -5.51 10.46 -5.76
N ALA A 24 -4.45 10.34 -6.58
CA ALA A 24 -4.25 9.22 -7.49
C ALA A 24 -2.76 8.95 -7.73
N VAL A 25 -2.44 7.72 -8.12
CA VAL A 25 -1.09 7.29 -8.49
C VAL A 25 -1.12 6.39 -9.72
N ALA A 26 -0.10 6.47 -10.55
CA ALA A 26 0.17 5.53 -11.62
C ALA A 26 1.42 4.73 -11.29
N ILE A 27 1.35 3.41 -11.48
CA ILE A 27 2.38 2.45 -11.12
C ILE A 27 2.74 1.63 -12.34
N ARG A 28 4.04 1.45 -12.55
CA ARG A 28 4.62 0.59 -13.57
C ARG A 28 5.73 -0.27 -12.96
N ASP A 29 5.72 -1.57 -13.20
CA ASP A 29 6.75 -2.51 -12.74
C ASP A 29 7.04 -2.36 -11.22
N GLY A 30 5.98 -2.17 -10.42
CA GLY A 30 6.05 -1.99 -8.97
C GLY A 30 6.60 -0.63 -8.51
N ARG A 31 6.75 0.35 -9.41
CA ARG A 31 7.26 1.71 -9.10
C ARG A 31 6.25 2.79 -9.47
N PHE A 32 6.16 3.83 -8.65
CA PHE A 32 5.36 5.02 -8.97
C PHE A 32 5.98 5.77 -10.15
N VAL A 33 5.18 6.03 -11.18
CA VAL A 33 5.58 6.81 -12.37
C VAL A 33 4.87 8.16 -12.46
N ALA A 34 3.73 8.30 -11.79
CA ALA A 34 3.05 9.57 -11.59
C ALA A 34 2.28 9.58 -10.27
N VAL A 35 2.14 10.78 -9.70
CA VAL A 35 1.36 11.05 -8.49
C VAL A 35 0.57 12.32 -8.78
N ALA A 36 -0.73 12.30 -8.52
CA ALA A 36 -1.69 13.34 -8.86
C ALA A 36 -2.36 13.91 -7.61
N ASP A 37 -2.62 15.22 -7.62
CA ASP A 37 -3.41 15.90 -6.61
C ASP A 37 -4.91 15.76 -6.91
N GLN A 38 -5.76 16.31 -6.05
CA GLN A 38 -7.21 16.26 -6.23
C GLN A 38 -7.64 16.92 -7.55
N GLY A 39 -8.47 16.21 -8.33
CA GLY A 39 -8.99 16.69 -9.62
C GLY A 39 -8.14 16.35 -10.84
N GLU A 40 -6.93 15.80 -10.66
CA GLU A 40 -6.11 15.29 -11.76
C GLU A 40 -6.41 13.80 -12.01
N ASP A 41 -6.66 13.45 -13.27
CA ASP A 41 -6.89 12.07 -13.71
C ASP A 41 -5.62 11.49 -14.35
N LEU A 42 -5.24 10.28 -13.91
CA LEU A 42 -4.08 9.56 -14.43
C LEU A 42 -4.46 8.37 -15.32
N ARG A 43 -5.75 8.13 -15.56
CA ARG A 43 -6.22 6.97 -16.33
C ARG A 43 -5.79 7.00 -17.81
N ASP A 44 -5.46 8.18 -18.36
CA ASP A 44 -4.88 8.30 -19.70
C ASP A 44 -3.47 7.70 -19.81
N LEU A 45 -2.80 7.48 -18.68
CA LEU A 45 -1.50 6.79 -18.63
C LEU A 45 -1.62 5.27 -18.67
N LEU A 46 -2.83 4.70 -18.62
CA LEU A 46 -3.03 3.26 -18.53
C LEU A 46 -2.56 2.55 -19.81
N ALA A 47 -1.80 1.46 -19.65
CA ALA A 47 -1.52 0.54 -20.74
C ALA A 47 -2.82 -0.16 -21.20
N PRO A 48 -2.89 -0.69 -22.44
CA PRO A 48 -4.04 -1.45 -22.91
C PRO A 48 -4.43 -2.65 -22.02
N HIS A 49 -3.47 -3.22 -21.29
CA HIS A 49 -3.67 -4.33 -20.35
C HIS A 49 -3.59 -3.90 -18.88
N GLY A 50 -3.47 -2.59 -18.62
CA GLY A 50 -3.39 -2.05 -17.27
C GLY A 50 -4.74 -2.06 -16.57
N GLN A 51 -4.70 -1.88 -15.24
CA GLN A 51 -5.88 -1.88 -14.39
C GLN A 51 -6.08 -0.51 -13.74
N ALA A 52 -7.30 0.01 -13.78
CA ALA A 52 -7.69 1.16 -12.98
C ALA A 52 -8.54 0.70 -11.78
N VAL A 53 -8.23 1.20 -10.59
CA VAL A 53 -8.94 0.86 -9.34
C VAL A 53 -9.44 2.13 -8.68
N ASP A 54 -10.77 2.24 -8.53
CA ASP A 54 -11.43 3.27 -7.73
C ASP A 54 -11.30 2.93 -6.24
N LEU A 55 -10.62 3.80 -5.49
CA LEU A 55 -10.43 3.60 -4.06
C LEU A 55 -11.62 4.06 -3.23
N GLN A 56 -12.58 4.78 -3.81
CA GLN A 56 -13.81 5.24 -3.15
C GLN A 56 -13.54 6.05 -1.87
N GLY A 57 -12.54 6.92 -1.90
CA GLY A 57 -12.11 7.76 -0.79
C GLY A 57 -11.34 7.01 0.32
N ARG A 58 -10.99 5.73 0.13
CA ARG A 58 -10.21 4.97 1.12
C ARG A 58 -8.80 5.54 1.25
N THR A 59 -8.26 5.41 2.46
CA THR A 59 -6.91 5.86 2.80
C THR A 59 -5.86 4.86 2.30
N VAL A 60 -4.78 5.40 1.73
CA VAL A 60 -3.59 4.64 1.34
C VAL A 60 -2.40 5.17 2.11
N THR A 61 -1.60 4.26 2.66
CA THR A 61 -0.36 4.56 3.37
C THR A 61 0.79 3.78 2.76
N PRO A 62 2.05 4.19 2.97
CA PRO A 62 3.18 3.32 2.66
C PRO A 62 3.05 2.03 3.48
N GLY A 63 3.45 0.90 2.89
CA GLY A 63 3.49 -0.36 3.63
C GLY A 63 4.39 -0.26 4.86
N PHE A 64 4.04 -0.98 5.92
CA PHE A 64 4.88 -1.03 7.12
C PHE A 64 6.24 -1.65 6.79
N VAL A 65 7.29 -1.07 7.37
CA VAL A 65 8.66 -1.57 7.28
C VAL A 65 9.10 -1.92 8.69
N ASP A 66 9.31 -3.21 8.93
CA ASP A 66 9.87 -3.69 10.19
C ASP A 66 11.40 -3.62 10.12
N ALA A 67 12.00 -2.80 10.98
CA ALA A 67 13.44 -2.60 11.02
C ALA A 67 14.19 -3.74 11.75
N HIS A 68 13.49 -4.55 12.55
CA HIS A 68 14.10 -5.60 13.33
C HIS A 68 13.09 -6.67 13.76
N ILE A 69 13.15 -7.82 13.08
CA ILE A 69 12.33 -8.99 13.41
C ILE A 69 13.16 -10.27 13.40
N HIS A 70 12.91 -11.14 14.38
CA HIS A 70 13.38 -12.53 14.34
C HIS A 70 12.40 -13.38 13.54
N PHE A 71 12.46 -13.29 12.21
CA PHE A 71 11.43 -13.83 11.33
C PHE A 71 11.20 -15.34 11.50
N LEU A 72 12.28 -16.12 11.64
CA LEU A 72 12.18 -17.57 11.86
C LEU A 72 11.51 -17.90 13.19
N SER A 73 11.94 -17.25 14.28
CA SER A 73 11.37 -17.45 15.61
C SER A 73 9.89 -17.08 15.64
N TYR A 74 9.51 -15.97 15.00
CA TYR A 74 8.11 -15.57 14.87
C TYR A 74 7.28 -16.60 14.09
N GLY A 75 7.80 -17.11 12.97
CA GLY A 75 7.13 -18.16 12.20
C GLY A 75 6.90 -19.44 13.00
N LEU A 76 7.89 -19.85 13.80
CA LEU A 76 7.76 -21.02 14.67
C LEU A 76 6.79 -20.78 15.82
N SER A 77 6.79 -19.59 16.44
CA SER A 77 5.87 -19.28 17.55
C SER A 77 4.39 -19.30 17.13
N LEU A 78 4.08 -19.03 15.86
CA LEU A 78 2.71 -19.14 15.34
C LEU A 78 2.18 -20.59 15.33
N GLN A 79 3.05 -21.59 15.50
CA GLN A 79 2.69 -23.01 15.54
C GLN A 79 2.76 -23.60 16.95
N GLU A 80 3.17 -22.80 17.94
CA GLU A 80 3.24 -23.25 19.32
C GLU A 80 1.83 -23.40 19.90
N ILE A 81 1.68 -24.34 20.85
CA ILE A 81 0.45 -24.47 21.62
C ILE A 81 0.42 -23.33 22.64
N ASP A 82 -0.59 -22.47 22.56
CA ASP A 82 -0.79 -21.40 23.53
C ASP A 82 -1.35 -21.95 24.85
N LEU A 83 -0.53 -21.91 25.90
CA LEU A 83 -0.90 -22.30 27.26
C LEU A 83 -1.07 -21.08 28.19
N ALA A 84 -1.04 -19.85 27.68
CA ALA A 84 -1.01 -18.62 28.49
C ALA A 84 -2.20 -18.47 29.44
N ALA A 85 -3.34 -19.07 29.11
CA ALA A 85 -4.58 -18.98 29.90
C ALA A 85 -4.85 -20.23 30.76
N VAL A 86 -3.92 -21.18 30.86
CA VAL A 86 -4.15 -22.41 31.64
C VAL A 86 -4.01 -22.13 33.14
N PRO A 87 -5.04 -22.41 33.96
CA PRO A 87 -4.96 -22.20 35.40
C PRO A 87 -4.02 -23.21 36.05
N THR A 88 -3.33 -22.78 37.11
CA THR A 88 -2.59 -23.68 37.99
C THR A 88 -3.56 -24.44 38.90
N LEU A 89 -3.15 -25.61 39.38
CA LEU A 89 -3.86 -26.39 40.41
C LEU A 89 -3.92 -25.65 41.76
#